data_AF-A0A1A9NGL1-F1
#
_entry.id   AF-A0A1A9NGL1-F1
#
_cell.length_a   1.000
_cell.length_b   1.000
_cell.length_c   1.000
_cell.angle_alpha   90.00
_cell.angle_beta   90.00
_cell.angle_gamma   90.00
#
_symmetry.space_group_name_H-M   'P 1'
#
loop_
_entity.id
_entity.type
_entity.pdbx_description
1 polymer ?
#
loop_
_entity_poly.entity_id
_entity_poly.type
_entity_poly.pdbx_seq_one_letter_code
_entity_poly.pdbx_strand_id
1 'polypeptide(L)'
;MATFAARKLGDIAENTANILSIELLAAAQGVDLRAPHKTSPSLQKVMDVVRKDVAHYELDHYFAPDIAAVTRLVQDGTIAKLSPLSFVSEQ
;
A
#
# COMPACT_ATOMS: atom_id res chain seq x y z
N MET A 1 17.79 18.13 20.64
CA MET A 1 16.35 18.09 20.30
C MET A 1 16.09 17.73 18.84
N ALA A 2 16.78 18.33 17.86
CA ALA A 2 16.60 17.99 16.43
C ALA A 2 16.92 16.52 16.06
N THR A 3 17.98 15.94 16.62
CA THR A 3 18.40 14.55 16.33
C THR A 3 17.39 13.49 16.81
N PHE A 4 16.76 13.72 17.97
CA PHE A 4 15.71 12.82 18.46
C PHE A 4 14.45 12.89 17.59
N ALA A 5 14.07 14.08 17.15
CA ALA A 5 12.94 14.27 16.24
C ALA A 5 13.14 13.50 14.92
N ALA A 6 14.34 13.58 14.33
CA ALA A 6 14.69 12.83 13.13
C ALA A 6 14.58 11.30 13.33
N ARG A 7 15.08 10.78 14.46
CA ARG A 7 14.97 9.34 14.75
C ARG A 7 13.52 8.89 14.95
N LYS A 8 12.74 9.64 15.75
CA LYS A 8 11.32 9.34 16.00
C LYS A 8 10.50 9.33 14.71
N LEU A 9 10.85 10.18 13.74
CA LEU A 9 10.14 10.23 12.46
C LEU A 9 10.27 8.91 11.67
N GLY A 10 11.40 8.20 11.80
CA GLY A 10 11.57 6.87 11.21
C GLY A 10 10.53 5.88 11.71
N ASP A 11 10.39 5.76 13.04
CA ASP A 11 9.41 4.86 13.65
C ASP A 11 7.97 5.25 13.28
N ILE A 12 7.67 6.55 13.20
CA ILE A 12 6.35 7.03 12.75
C ILE A 12 6.11 6.61 11.30
N ALA A 13 7.07 6.82 10.40
CA ALA A 13 6.94 6.49 8.99
C ALA A 13 6.73 4.97 8.79
N GLU A 14 7.45 4.14 9.54
CA GLU A 14 7.27 2.68 9.52
C GLU A 14 5.85 2.28 9.96
N ASN A 15 5.38 2.83 11.07
CA ASN A 15 4.02 2.57 11.56
C ASN A 15 2.96 3.03 10.56
N THR A 16 3.13 4.21 9.95
CA THR A 16 2.22 4.71 8.92
C THR A 16 2.22 3.83 7.68
N ALA A 17 3.37 3.32 7.24
CA ALA A 17 3.44 2.39 6.12
C ALA A 17 2.65 1.10 6.39
N ASN A 18 2.74 0.55 7.61
CA ASN A 18 1.94 -0.62 8.00
C ASN A 18 0.44 -0.33 7.97
N ILE A 19 -0.01 0.82 8.49
CA ILE A 19 -1.42 1.23 8.47
C ILE A 19 -1.93 1.35 7.03
N LEU A 20 -1.19 2.05 6.16
CA LEU A 20 -1.56 2.22 4.75
C LEU A 20 -1.61 0.89 4.00
N SER A 21 -0.77 -0.07 4.38
CA SER A 21 -0.73 -1.39 3.75
C SER A 21 -1.96 -2.22 4.07
N ILE A 22 -2.42 -2.17 5.32
CA ILE A 22 -3.68 -2.80 5.73
C ILE A 22 -4.86 -2.16 5.01
N GLU A 23 -4.87 -0.82 4.89
CA GLU A 23 -5.89 -0.10 4.13
C GLU A 23 -5.91 -0.51 2.66
N LEU A 24 -4.74 -0.60 2.01
CA LEU A 24 -4.61 -1.03 0.62
C LEU A 24 -5.10 -2.47 0.40
N LEU A 25 -4.76 -3.39 1.30
CA LEU A 25 -5.25 -4.78 1.25
C LEU A 25 -6.77 -4.84 1.36
N ALA A 26 -7.35 -4.10 2.32
CA ALA A 26 -8.79 -4.04 2.51
C ALA A 26 -9.50 -3.39 1.31
N ALA A 27 -8.94 -2.32 0.76
CA ALA A 27 -9.47 -1.63 -0.41
C ALA A 27 -9.42 -2.55 -1.65
N ALA A 28 -8.30 -3.24 -1.88
CA ALA A 28 -8.16 -4.16 -2.99
C ALA A 28 -9.17 -5.31 -2.88
N GLN A 29 -9.29 -5.91 -1.70
CA GLN A 29 -10.30 -6.94 -1.46
C GLN A 29 -11.72 -6.41 -1.69
N GLY A 30 -12.03 -5.22 -1.19
CA GLY A 30 -13.33 -4.57 -1.38
C GLY A 30 -13.66 -4.26 -2.85
N VAL A 31 -12.65 -3.92 -3.67
CA VAL A 31 -12.83 -3.75 -5.12
C VAL A 31 -13.14 -5.08 -5.79
N ASP A 32 -12.39 -6.13 -5.48
CA ASP A 32 -12.60 -7.46 -6.07
C ASP A 32 -13.99 -8.03 -5.74
N LEU A 33 -14.44 -7.86 -4.49
CA LEU A 33 -15.76 -8.30 -4.03
C LEU A 33 -16.93 -7.57 -4.73
N ARG A 34 -16.66 -6.49 -5.45
CA ARG A 34 -17.65 -5.74 -6.25
C ARG A 34 -17.69 -6.16 -7.72
N ALA A 35 -17.04 -7.26 -8.10
CA ALA A 35 -17.12 -7.81 -9.44
C ALA A 35 -18.60 -7.98 -9.90
N PRO A 36 -18.92 -7.69 -11.19
CA PRO A 36 -18.01 -7.39 -12.29
C PRO A 36 -17.64 -5.90 -12.44
N HIS A 37 -18.00 -5.04 -11.49
CA HIS A 37 -17.67 -3.62 -11.57
C HIS A 37 -16.16 -3.40 -11.45
N LYS A 38 -15.61 -2.54 -12.31
CA LYS A 38 -14.19 -2.18 -12.31
C LYS A 38 -14.00 -0.79 -11.73
N THR A 39 -12.86 -0.58 -11.05
CA THR A 39 -12.42 0.74 -10.62
C THR A 39 -11.88 1.55 -11.80
N SER A 40 -11.42 2.78 -11.55
CA SER A 40 -10.87 3.65 -12.60
C SER A 40 -9.57 3.06 -13.21
N PRO A 41 -9.21 3.43 -14.46
CA PRO A 41 -8.00 2.90 -15.11
C PRO A 41 -6.69 3.16 -14.34
N SER A 42 -6.59 4.26 -13.58
CA SER A 42 -5.43 4.53 -12.74
C SER A 42 -5.36 3.59 -11.54
N LEU A 43 -6.50 3.38 -10.86
CA LEU A 43 -6.57 2.48 -9.71
C LEU A 43 -6.47 1.01 -10.12
N GLN A 44 -6.85 0.64 -11.35
CA GLN A 44 -6.64 -0.71 -11.85
C GLN A 44 -5.15 -1.09 -11.86
N LYS A 45 -4.25 -0.14 -12.16
CA LYS A 45 -2.80 -0.39 -12.06
C LYS A 45 -2.36 -0.67 -10.63
N VAL A 46 -2.96 0.00 -9.65
CA VAL A 46 -2.70 -0.25 -8.21
C VAL A 46 -3.19 -1.66 -7.84
N MET A 47 -4.40 -2.03 -8.28
CA MET A 47 -4.95 -3.38 -8.09
C MET A 47 -4.01 -4.44 -8.67
N ASP A 48 -3.54 -4.26 -9.90
CA ASP A 48 -2.65 -5.19 -10.57
C ASP A 48 -1.29 -5.31 -9.88
N VAL A 49 -0.78 -4.23 -9.27
CA VAL A 49 0.46 -4.25 -8.48
C VAL A 49 0.24 -5.04 -7.19
N VAL A 50 -0.80 -4.74 -6.41
CA VAL A 50 -1.10 -5.47 -5.17
C VAL A 50 -1.30 -6.96 -5.45
N ARG A 51 -2.02 -7.31 -6.52
CA ARG A 51 -2.36 -8.70 -6.88
C ARG A 51 -1.20 -9.53 -7.43
N LYS A 52 -0.08 -8.89 -7.79
CA LYS A 52 1.16 -9.62 -8.14
C LYS A 52 1.85 -10.19 -6.91
N ASP A 53 1.78 -9.50 -5.79
CA ASP A 53 2.45 -9.90 -4.54
C ASP A 53 1.48 -10.59 -3.56
N VAL A 54 0.19 -10.24 -3.58
CA VAL A 54 -0.82 -10.76 -2.65
C VAL A 54 -2.08 -11.20 -3.39
N ALA A 55 -2.40 -12.49 -3.30
CA ALA A 55 -3.59 -13.08 -3.91
C ALA A 55 -4.90 -12.51 -3.33
N HIS A 56 -6.02 -12.79 -4.01
CA HIS A 56 -7.35 -12.50 -3.46
C HIS A 56 -7.55 -13.30 -2.17
N TYR A 57 -8.14 -12.67 -1.14
CA TYR A 57 -8.36 -13.30 0.15
C TYR A 57 -9.62 -14.17 0.10
N GLU A 58 -9.48 -15.39 -0.44
CA GLU A 58 -10.58 -16.36 -0.60
C GLU A 58 -10.94 -17.05 0.72
N LEU A 59 -9.92 -17.47 1.46
CA LEU A 59 -10.03 -18.20 2.72
C LEU A 59 -9.03 -17.64 3.72
N ASP A 60 -9.36 -17.82 5.00
CA ASP A 60 -8.49 -17.41 6.07
C ASP A 60 -7.13 -18.10 6.00
N HIS A 61 -6.08 -17.30 6.10
CA HIS A 61 -4.72 -17.78 6.16
C HIS A 61 -3.88 -16.85 7.03
N TYR A 62 -2.62 -17.23 7.26
CA TYR A 62 -1.72 -16.41 8.04
C TYR A 62 -1.41 -15.11 7.29
N PHE A 63 -1.92 -13.99 7.79
CA PHE A 63 -2.04 -12.76 7.01
C PHE A 63 -0.82 -11.82 7.12
N ALA A 64 0.09 -12.06 8.08
CA ALA A 64 1.27 -11.22 8.26
C ALA A 64 2.20 -11.13 7.02
N PRO A 65 2.41 -12.20 6.23
CA PRO A 65 3.20 -12.12 4.99
C PRO A 65 2.59 -11.17 3.96
N ASP A 66 1.27 -11.14 3.83
CA ASP A 66 0.57 -10.25 2.89
C ASP A 66 0.73 -8.79 3.31
N ILE A 67 0.57 -8.50 4.61
CA ILE A 67 0.80 -7.16 5.16
C ILE A 67 2.24 -6.74 4.90
N ALA A 68 3.22 -7.62 5.17
CA ALA A 68 4.63 -7.32 4.96
C ALA A 68 4.95 -7.08 3.46
N ALA A 69 4.35 -7.85 2.56
CA ALA A 69 4.50 -7.67 1.12
C ALA A 69 4.00 -6.29 0.67
N VAL A 70 2.80 -5.89 1.10
CA VAL A 70 2.25 -4.57 0.75
C VAL A 70 2.98 -3.43 1.45
N THR A 71 3.44 -3.61 2.70
CA THR A 71 4.29 -2.64 3.41
C THR A 71 5.55 -2.33 2.62
N ARG A 72 6.19 -3.35 2.01
CA ARG A 72 7.34 -3.13 1.15
C ARG A 72 7.00 -2.23 -0.05
N LEU A 73 5.87 -2.46 -0.71
CA LEU A 73 5.42 -1.67 -1.87
C LEU A 73 5.12 -0.20 -1.51
N VAL A 74 4.67 0.04 -0.27
CA VAL A 74 4.47 1.40 0.26
C VAL A 74 5.81 2.06 0.56
N GLN A 75 6.72 1.36 1.25
CA GLN A 75 8.01 1.89 1.68
C GLN A 75 8.99 2.14 0.53
N ASP A 76 8.99 1.30 -0.51
CA ASP A 76 9.85 1.50 -1.70
C ASP A 76 9.27 2.49 -2.74
N GLY A 77 8.11 3.09 -2.41
CA GLY A 77 7.44 4.08 -3.21
C GLY A 77 6.77 3.53 -4.47
N THR A 78 6.65 2.20 -4.63
CA THR A 78 5.96 1.60 -5.79
C THR A 78 4.53 2.10 -5.91
N ILE A 79 3.79 2.16 -4.79
CA ILE A 79 2.42 2.68 -4.79
C ILE A 79 2.41 4.20 -5.06
N ALA A 80 3.32 4.96 -4.44
CA ALA A 80 3.40 6.41 -4.59
C ALA A 80 3.63 6.84 -6.04
N LYS A 81 4.46 6.11 -6.81
CA LYS A 81 4.74 6.38 -8.23
C LYS A 81 3.51 6.24 -9.15
N LEU A 82 2.45 5.57 -8.70
CA LEU A 82 1.19 5.48 -9.44
C LEU A 82 0.27 6.67 -9.19
N SER A 83 0.59 7.52 -8.20
CA SER A 83 -0.14 8.75 -7.91
C SER A 83 0.08 9.76 -9.03
N PRO A 84 -0.97 10.51 -9.45
CA PRO A 84 -0.80 11.64 -10.35
C PRO A 84 -0.17 12.86 -9.66
N LEU A 85 0.01 12.80 -8.32
CA LEU A 85 0.61 13.86 -7.52
C LEU A 85 2.11 13.64 -7.41
N SER A 86 2.88 14.72 -7.50
CA SER A 86 4.33 14.72 -7.28
C SER A 86 4.68 15.72 -6.18
N PHE A 87 5.77 15.46 -5.46
CA PHE A 87 6.31 16.44 -4.53
C PHE A 87 7.24 17.41 -5.26
N VAL A 88 7.23 18.68 -4.85
CA VAL A 88 8.14 19.69 -5.40
C VAL A 88 9.61 19.32 -5.15
N SER A 89 9.88 18.56 -4.08
CA SER A 89 11.22 18.05 -3.75
C SER A 89 11.71 16.90 -4.63
N GLU A 90 10.89 16.39 -5.55
CA GLU A 90 11.24 15.30 -6.48
C GLU A 90 11.65 15.80 -7.87
N GLN A 91 11.65 17.12 -8.10
CA GLN A 91 12.20 17.79 -9.28
C GLN A 91 13.67 18.19 -9.06
#